data_AF-Q0I037-F1
#
_entry.id   AF-Q0I037-F1
#
_cell.length_a   1.000
_cell.length_b   1.000
_cell.length_c   1.000
_cell.angle_alpha   90.00
_cell.angle_beta   90.00
_cell.angle_gamma   90.00
#
_symmetry.space_group_name_H-M   'P 1'
#
loop_
_entity.id
_entity.type
_entity.pdbx_description
1 polymer ?
#
loop_
_entity_poly.entity_id
_entity_poly.type
_entity_poly.pdbx_seq_one_letter_code
_entity_poly.pdbx_strand_id
1 'polypeptide(L)'
;MSVIHSIAHQWDKAEFAHQLQQYIASNRDAMRLFIGATGSQTVCHLIAAMGELPQKSEEGNFNISLPLLLDVLLQRFLLLYVKELQHQSLTQAEQLIVSLTELIAQQAKQDDEQDAEVLSKSHIILSAMEKLAKQRTQLRRQRSTMGRS
;
A
#
# COMPACT_ATOMS: atom_id res chain seq x y z
N MET A 1 -32.74 -2.03 -5.60
CA MET A 1 -32.23 -0.64 -5.66
C MET A 1 -30.71 -0.67 -5.61
N SER A 2 -30.00 -0.73 -6.75
CA SER A 2 -28.53 -0.91 -6.76
C SER A 2 -27.74 0.38 -6.98
N VAL A 3 -28.26 1.35 -7.73
CA VAL A 3 -27.50 2.56 -8.14
C VAL A 3 -27.19 3.48 -6.97
N ILE A 4 -28.16 3.74 -6.08
CA ILE A 4 -27.97 4.60 -4.91
C ILE A 4 -26.90 4.02 -3.97
N HIS A 5 -26.92 2.69 -3.79
CA HIS A 5 -25.93 2.01 -2.94
C HIS A 5 -24.54 2.04 -3.58
N SER A 6 -24.43 1.84 -4.89
CA SER A 6 -23.15 1.96 -5.61
C SER A 6 -22.57 3.38 -5.55
N ILE A 7 -23.40 4.43 -5.63
CA ILE A 7 -22.96 5.82 -5.51
C ILE A 7 -22.45 6.10 -4.10
N ALA A 8 -23.17 5.66 -3.06
CA ALA A 8 -22.73 5.81 -1.67
C ALA A 8 -21.35 5.15 -1.43
N HIS A 9 -21.16 3.92 -1.93
CA HIS A 9 -19.87 3.22 -1.84
C HIS A 9 -18.74 3.93 -2.60
N GLN A 10 -19.03 4.53 -3.76
CA GLN A 10 -18.03 5.32 -4.50
C GLN A 10 -17.66 6.62 -3.78
N TRP A 11 -18.64 7.25 -3.13
CA TRP A 11 -18.40 8.43 -2.30
C TRP A 11 -17.47 8.10 -1.14
N ASP A 12 -17.75 7.02 -0.40
CA ASP A 12 -16.92 6.58 0.71
C ASP A 12 -15.48 6.26 0.26
N LYS A 13 -15.30 5.65 -0.92
CA LYS A 13 -13.96 5.41 -1.48
C LYS A 13 -13.22 6.70 -1.84
N ALA A 14 -13.92 7.68 -2.40
CA ALA A 14 -13.33 8.96 -2.74
C ALA A 14 -12.94 9.75 -1.48
N GLU A 15 -13.80 9.73 -0.46
CA GLU A 15 -13.55 10.35 0.84
C GLU A 15 -12.35 9.71 1.56
N PHE A 16 -12.31 8.38 1.64
CA PHE A 16 -11.18 7.65 2.22
C PHE A 16 -9.88 7.96 1.47
N ALA A 17 -9.90 7.95 0.13
CA ALA A 17 -8.73 8.29 -0.68
C ALA A 17 -8.25 9.72 -0.42
N HIS A 18 -9.17 10.67 -0.23
CA HIS A 18 -8.83 12.05 0.08
C HIS A 18 -8.17 12.19 1.45
N GLN A 19 -8.75 11.57 2.49
CA GLN A 19 -8.19 11.60 3.84
C GLN A 19 -6.83 10.89 3.90
N LEU A 20 -6.68 9.78 3.18
CA LEU A 20 -5.40 9.09 3.02
C LEU A 20 -4.36 9.97 2.33
N GLN A 21 -4.75 10.69 1.28
CA GLN A 21 -3.86 11.61 0.58
C GLN A 21 -3.38 12.74 1.50
N GLN A 22 -4.28 13.32 2.31
CA GLN A 22 -3.93 14.35 3.29
C GLN A 22 -2.93 13.81 4.31
N TYR A 23 -3.16 12.60 4.83
CA TYR A 23 -2.23 11.95 5.75
C TYR A 23 -0.85 11.75 5.12
N ILE A 24 -0.79 11.18 3.90
CA ILE A 24 0.47 10.95 3.18
C ILE A 24 1.18 12.27 2.86
N ALA A 25 0.44 13.33 2.52
CA ALA A 25 1.00 14.65 2.23
C ALA A 25 1.74 15.26 3.43
N SER A 26 1.37 14.90 4.65
CA SER A 26 2.08 15.33 5.86
C SER A 26 3.47 14.67 6.01
N ASN A 27 3.70 13.53 5.35
CA ASN A 27 4.95 12.77 5.39
C ASN A 27 5.82 13.10 4.16
N ARG A 28 6.87 13.91 4.37
CA ARG A 28 7.76 14.37 3.29
C ARG A 28 8.47 13.22 2.56
N ASP A 29 8.86 12.17 3.27
CA ASP A 29 9.55 11.04 2.65
C ASP A 29 8.59 10.20 1.80
N ALA A 30 7.35 10.01 2.26
CA ALA A 30 6.32 9.38 1.44
C ALA A 30 6.04 10.19 0.17
N MET A 31 5.99 11.52 0.27
CA MET A 31 5.77 12.39 -0.89
C MET A 31 6.88 12.32 -1.94
N ARG A 32 8.13 12.00 -1.56
CA ARG A 32 9.24 11.80 -2.50
C ARG A 32 9.03 10.62 -3.43
N LEU A 33 8.19 9.65 -3.08
CA LEU A 33 7.86 8.53 -3.96
C LEU A 33 7.02 8.96 -5.18
N PHE A 34 6.31 10.10 -5.11
CA PHE A 34 5.34 10.54 -6.11
C PHE A 34 5.86 11.63 -7.06
N ILE A 35 7.17 11.73 -7.25
CA ILE A 35 7.80 12.71 -8.16
C ILE A 35 7.68 12.35 -9.66
N GLY A 36 7.14 11.17 -9.96
CA GLY A 36 7.00 10.65 -11.33
C GLY A 36 5.66 10.95 -11.98
N ALA A 37 5.34 10.20 -13.05
CA ALA A 37 4.09 10.34 -13.79
C ALA A 37 2.84 9.96 -12.98
N THR A 38 2.98 9.10 -11.97
CA THR A 38 1.88 8.68 -11.11
C THR A 38 1.90 9.46 -9.80
N GLY A 39 0.93 10.35 -9.62
CA GLY A 39 0.79 11.16 -8.41
C GLY A 39 0.17 10.42 -7.23
N SER A 40 0.29 11.01 -6.03
CA SER A 40 -0.22 10.46 -4.77
C SER A 40 -1.73 10.24 -4.80
N GLN A 41 -2.49 11.16 -5.43
CA GLN A 41 -3.95 11.05 -5.56
C GLN A 41 -4.37 9.74 -6.26
N THR A 42 -3.73 9.42 -7.40
CA THR A 42 -4.01 8.19 -8.16
C THR A 42 -3.76 6.95 -7.31
N VAL A 43 -2.66 6.95 -6.56
CA VAL A 43 -2.30 5.83 -5.68
C VAL A 43 -3.27 5.71 -4.51
N CYS A 44 -3.71 6.81 -3.90
CA CYS A 44 -4.70 6.79 -2.82
C CYS A 44 -6.05 6.25 -3.28
N HIS A 45 -6.52 6.68 -4.46
CA HIS A 45 -7.74 6.13 -5.06
C HIS A 45 -7.62 4.64 -5.39
N LEU A 46 -6.45 4.21 -5.86
CA LEU A 46 -6.19 2.78 -6.10
C LEU A 46 -6.24 1.98 -4.79
N ILE A 47 -5.58 2.46 -3.73
CA ILE A 47 -5.62 1.84 -2.39
C ILE A 47 -7.06 1.70 -1.87
N ALA A 48 -7.88 2.75 -2.04
CA ALA A 48 -9.29 2.74 -1.66
C ALA A 48 -10.13 1.76 -2.50
N ALA A 49 -9.74 1.52 -3.75
CA ALA A 49 -10.46 0.64 -4.66
C ALA A 49 -10.14 -0.85 -4.46
N MET A 50 -8.94 -1.17 -3.98
CA MET A 50 -8.38 -2.53 -3.92
C MET A 50 -8.97 -3.45 -2.85
N GLY A 51 -9.76 -2.95 -1.91
CA GLY A 51 -10.30 -3.76 -0.83
C GLY A 51 -11.47 -3.11 -0.10
N GLU A 52 -11.85 -3.72 1.00
CA GLU A 52 -12.85 -3.16 1.90
C GLU A 52 -12.33 -1.90 2.59
N LEU A 53 -13.21 -0.91 2.73
CA LEU A 53 -12.90 0.31 3.45
C LEU A 53 -12.90 0.03 4.96
N PRO A 54 -12.02 0.71 5.72
CA PRO A 54 -12.10 0.64 7.17
C PRO A 54 -13.41 1.24 7.69
N GLN A 55 -13.76 0.95 8.93
CA GLN A 55 -14.95 1.54 9.53
C GLN A 55 -14.74 3.05 9.76
N LYS A 56 -15.80 3.82 9.53
CA LYS A 56 -15.85 5.25 9.88
C LYS A 56 -15.90 5.41 11.39
N SER A 57 -15.37 6.52 11.90
CA SER A 57 -15.55 6.90 13.31
C SER A 57 -17.01 7.19 13.63
N GLU A 58 -17.34 7.35 14.90
CA GLU A 58 -18.68 7.79 15.34
C GLU A 58 -19.11 9.13 14.71
N GLU A 59 -18.14 9.97 14.33
CA GLU A 59 -18.35 11.25 13.65
C GLU A 59 -18.56 11.10 12.13
N GLY A 60 -18.49 9.89 11.59
CA GLY A 60 -18.72 9.61 10.17
C GLY A 60 -17.53 9.84 9.25
N ASN A 61 -16.32 10.08 9.78
CA ASN A 61 -15.10 10.31 9.00
C ASN A 61 -14.14 9.11 9.08
N PHE A 62 -13.27 8.91 8.09
CA PHE A 62 -12.14 7.96 8.25
C PHE A 62 -10.98 8.68 8.95
N ASN A 63 -10.79 8.39 10.23
CA ASN A 63 -9.66 8.93 10.97
C ASN A 63 -8.40 8.10 10.67
N ILE A 64 -7.56 8.58 9.75
CA ILE A 64 -6.34 7.89 9.34
C ILE A 64 -5.27 8.02 10.42
N SER A 65 -5.07 6.94 11.17
CA SER A 65 -3.96 6.76 12.12
C SER A 65 -2.89 5.83 11.52
N LEU A 66 -1.68 5.84 12.09
CA LEU A 66 -0.60 4.93 11.65
C LEU A 66 -0.99 3.44 11.74
N PRO A 67 -1.60 2.94 12.84
CA PRO A 67 -2.07 1.56 12.90
C PRO A 67 -3.05 1.21 11.78
N LEU A 68 -4.03 2.09 11.53
CA LEU A 68 -5.02 1.89 10.48
C LEU A 68 -4.38 1.90 9.08
N LEU A 69 -3.46 2.84 8.84
CA LEU A 69 -2.73 2.92 7.59
C LEU A 69 -1.93 1.64 7.33
N LEU A 70 -1.23 1.13 8.34
CA LEU A 70 -0.46 -0.11 8.22
C LEU A 70 -1.35 -1.32 7.95
N ASP A 71 -2.52 -1.42 8.58
CA ASP A 71 -3.50 -2.47 8.26
C ASP A 71 -3.96 -2.41 6.82
N VAL A 72 -4.32 -1.20 6.38
CA VAL A 72 -4.77 -0.95 5.03
C VAL A 72 -3.67 -1.35 4.04
N LEU A 73 -2.46 -0.85 4.25
CA LEU A 73 -1.31 -1.09 3.38
C LEU A 73 -0.87 -2.55 3.40
N LEU A 74 -0.91 -3.24 4.55
CA LEU A 74 -0.55 -4.66 4.66
C LEU A 74 -1.50 -5.53 3.83
N GLN A 75 -2.81 -5.36 3.98
CA GLN A 75 -3.79 -6.13 3.20
C GLN A 75 -3.61 -5.91 1.69
N ARG A 76 -3.36 -4.66 1.27
CA ARG A 76 -3.20 -4.27 -0.13
C ARG A 76 -1.88 -4.83 -0.67
N PHE A 77 -0.82 -4.74 0.12
CA PHE A 77 0.48 -5.32 -0.17
C PHE A 77 0.39 -6.83 -0.35
N LEU A 78 -0.33 -7.56 0.50
CA LEU A 78 -0.50 -9.01 0.37
C LEU A 78 -1.15 -9.40 -0.97
N LEU A 79 -2.15 -8.64 -1.42
CA LEU A 79 -2.77 -8.85 -2.74
C LEU A 79 -1.75 -8.64 -3.87
N LEU A 80 -0.97 -7.57 -3.82
CA LEU A 80 0.05 -7.28 -4.84
C LEU A 80 1.22 -8.26 -4.79
N TYR A 81 1.59 -8.72 -3.59
CA TYR A 81 2.59 -9.75 -3.37
C TYR A 81 2.16 -11.04 -4.08
N VAL A 82 0.93 -11.51 -3.84
CA VAL A 82 0.40 -12.71 -4.53
C VAL A 82 0.33 -12.51 -6.04
N LYS A 83 -0.13 -11.35 -6.50
CA LYS A 83 -0.17 -11.01 -7.94
C LYS A 83 1.21 -11.14 -8.59
N GLU A 84 2.24 -10.61 -7.93
CA GLU A 84 3.61 -10.67 -8.43
C GLU A 84 4.19 -12.10 -8.39
N LEU A 85 3.85 -12.89 -7.37
CA LEU A 85 4.21 -14.32 -7.31
C LEU A 85 3.63 -15.13 -8.47
N GLN A 86 2.43 -14.77 -8.93
CA GLN A 86 1.77 -15.39 -10.08
C GLN A 86 2.34 -14.92 -11.43
N HIS A 87 3.54 -14.33 -11.43
CA HIS A 87 4.26 -13.81 -12.60
C HIS A 87 3.55 -12.68 -13.36
N GLN A 88 2.56 -12.03 -12.74
CA GLN A 88 1.97 -10.82 -13.30
C GLN A 88 2.81 -9.60 -12.90
N SER A 89 3.14 -8.76 -13.87
CA SER A 89 3.84 -7.50 -13.59
C SER A 89 2.92 -6.54 -12.86
N LEU A 90 3.43 -5.93 -11.79
CA LEU A 90 2.77 -4.80 -11.14
C LEU A 90 2.83 -3.56 -12.03
N THR A 91 1.71 -2.85 -12.13
CA THR A 91 1.64 -1.53 -12.75
C THR A 91 2.46 -0.51 -11.94
N GLN A 92 2.77 0.65 -12.52
CA GLN A 92 3.52 1.70 -11.82
C GLN A 92 2.83 2.15 -10.52
N ALA A 93 1.50 2.29 -10.53
CA ALA A 93 0.74 2.66 -9.34
C ALA A 93 0.81 1.57 -8.25
N GLU A 94 0.72 0.29 -8.64
CA GLU A 94 0.85 -0.84 -7.70
C GLU A 94 2.27 -0.93 -7.13
N GLN A 95 3.31 -0.68 -7.93
CA GLN A 95 4.68 -0.62 -7.43
C GLN A 95 4.86 0.49 -6.39
N LEU A 96 4.24 1.66 -6.62
CA LEU A 96 4.25 2.75 -5.64
C LEU A 96 3.55 2.36 -4.34
N ILE A 97 2.47 1.58 -4.38
CA ILE A 97 1.83 1.04 -3.17
C ILE A 97 2.82 0.16 -2.41
N VAL A 98 3.50 -0.77 -3.09
CA VAL A 98 4.50 -1.65 -2.45
C VAL A 98 5.63 -0.83 -1.80
N SER A 99 6.18 0.17 -2.51
CA SER A 99 7.24 1.04 -2.00
C SER A 99 6.76 1.92 -0.84
N LEU A 100 5.54 2.43 -0.90
CA LEU A 100 4.93 3.19 0.20
C LEU A 100 4.79 2.31 1.44
N THR A 101 4.27 1.09 1.28
CA THR A 101 4.11 0.14 2.40
C THR A 101 5.45 -0.17 3.07
N GLU A 102 6.50 -0.40 2.29
CA GLU A 102 7.85 -0.61 2.83
C GLU A 102 8.36 0.61 3.60
N LEU A 103 8.24 1.82 3.03
CA LEU A 103 8.69 3.05 3.68
C LEU A 103 7.99 3.28 5.02
N ILE A 104 6.66 3.16 5.04
CA ILE A 104 5.86 3.37 6.26
C ILE A 104 6.22 2.32 7.34
N ALA A 105 6.42 1.05 6.94
CA ALA A 105 6.86 0.01 7.87
C ALA A 105 8.29 0.24 8.41
N GLN A 106 9.19 0.79 7.60
CA GLN A 106 10.54 1.17 8.05
C GLN A 106 10.47 2.32 9.06
N GLN A 107 9.68 3.36 8.78
CA GLN A 107 9.48 4.48 9.69
C GLN A 107 8.86 4.03 11.01
N ALA A 108 7.82 3.19 10.96
CA ALA A 108 7.17 2.64 12.15
C ALA A 108 8.11 1.75 13.00
N LYS A 109 9.10 1.09 12.40
CA LYS A 109 10.09 0.29 13.12
C LYS A 109 11.20 1.13 13.76
N GLN A 110 11.48 2.32 13.23
CA GLN A 110 12.52 3.22 13.75
C GLN A 110 12.06 4.03 14.96
N ASP A 111 10.76 4.08 15.20
CA ASP A 111 10.16 4.78 16.32
C ASP A 111 9.96 3.82 17.50
N ASP A 112 10.69 4.08 18.59
CA ASP A 112 10.75 3.21 19.77
C ASP A 112 9.47 3.28 20.62
N GLU A 113 8.61 4.27 20.43
CA GLU A 113 7.37 4.48 21.20
C GLU A 113 6.13 3.83 20.55
N GLN A 114 6.31 2.99 19.54
CA GLN A 114 5.20 2.39 18.81
C GLN A 114 4.58 1.17 19.50
N ASP A 115 3.28 1.00 19.30
CA ASP A 115 2.53 -0.14 19.82
C ASP A 115 3.08 -1.47 19.28
N ALA A 116 2.99 -2.53 20.10
CA ALA A 116 3.45 -3.86 19.73
C ALA A 116 2.79 -4.40 18.44
N GLU A 117 1.53 -4.02 18.19
CA GLU A 117 0.79 -4.38 16.99
C GLU A 117 1.37 -3.71 15.73
N VAL A 118 1.71 -2.41 15.81
CA VAL A 118 2.35 -1.65 14.74
C VAL A 118 3.71 -2.24 14.40
N LEU A 119 4.50 -2.57 15.42
CA LEU A 119 5.82 -3.20 15.26
C LEU A 119 5.71 -4.59 14.62
N SER A 120 4.73 -5.40 15.04
CA SER A 120 4.46 -6.73 14.48
C SER A 120 4.10 -6.66 12.99
N LYS A 121 3.16 -5.79 12.61
CA LYS A 121 2.75 -5.58 11.21
C LYS A 121 3.92 -5.10 10.36
N SER A 122 4.70 -4.15 10.89
CA SER A 122 5.90 -3.64 10.22
C SER A 122 6.93 -4.74 9.99
N HIS A 123 7.16 -5.61 10.99
CA HIS A 123 8.04 -6.75 10.85
C HIS A 123 7.58 -7.73 9.75
N ILE A 124 6.27 -8.04 9.70
CA ILE A 124 5.68 -8.90 8.66
C ILE A 124 5.91 -8.32 7.27
N ILE A 125 5.62 -7.02 7.09
CA ILE A 125 5.82 -6.31 5.82
C ILE A 125 7.28 -6.40 5.38
N LEU A 126 8.22 -6.03 6.25
CA LEU A 126 9.64 -5.98 5.91
C LEU A 126 10.20 -7.38 5.60
N SER A 127 9.80 -8.40 6.37
CA SER A 127 10.17 -9.80 6.10
C SER A 127 9.64 -10.28 4.75
N ALA A 128 8.41 -9.92 4.40
CA ALA A 128 7.82 -10.26 3.11
C ALA A 128 8.50 -9.52 1.95
N MET A 129 8.85 -8.24 2.14
CA MET A 129 9.61 -7.44 1.16
C MET A 129 10.99 -8.04 0.86
N GLU A 130 11.71 -8.49 1.89
CA GLU A 130 13.00 -9.17 1.70
C GLU A 130 12.86 -10.46 0.87
N LYS A 131 11.81 -11.25 1.11
CA LYS A 131 11.51 -12.46 0.33
C LYS A 131 11.19 -12.11 -1.13
N LEU A 132 10.35 -11.11 -1.34
CA LEU A 132 9.99 -10.61 -2.68
C LEU A 132 11.24 -10.14 -3.45
N ALA A 133 12.13 -9.39 -2.81
CA ALA A 133 13.37 -8.90 -3.42
C ALA A 133 14.31 -10.04 -3.85
N LYS A 134 14.46 -11.08 -3.00
CA LYS A 134 15.22 -12.30 -3.34
C LYS A 134 14.65 -12.98 -4.57
N GLN A 135 13.33 -13.13 -4.64
CA GLN A 135 12.65 -13.76 -5.77
C GLN A 135 12.78 -12.95 -7.07
N ARG A 136 12.59 -11.62 -7.02
CA ARG A 136 12.83 -10.73 -8.17
C ARG A 136 14.25 -10.90 -8.73
N THR A 137 15.23 -11.02 -7.85
CA THR A 137 16.64 -11.23 -8.23
C THR A 137 16.84 -12.61 -8.87
N GLN A 138 16.23 -13.66 -8.32
CA GLN A 138 16.30 -15.01 -8.88
C GLN A 138 15.68 -15.09 -10.28
N LEU A 139 14.50 -14.50 -10.48
CA LEU A 139 13.82 -14.44 -11.78
C LEU A 139 14.65 -13.69 -12.83
N ARG A 140 15.29 -12.58 -12.44
CA ARG A 140 16.21 -11.84 -13.33
C ARG A 140 17.39 -12.70 -13.76
N ARG A 141 17.98 -13.45 -12.83
CA ARG A 141 19.09 -14.39 -13.12
C ARG A 141 18.65 -15.48 -14.11
N GLN A 142 17.50 -16.13 -13.87
CA GLN A 142 16.96 -17.16 -14.75
C GLN A 142 16.70 -16.66 -16.18
N ARG A 143 16.15 -15.45 -16.32
CA ARG A 143 15.94 -14.81 -17.63
C ARG A 143 17.26 -14.48 -18.33
N SER A 144 18.27 -14.01 -17.59
CA SER A 144 19.59 -13.71 -18.15
C SER A 144 20.36 -14.96 -18.61
N THR A 145 20.12 -16.12 -18.00
CA THR A 145 20.74 -17.39 -18.39
C THR A 145 20.08 -18.03 -19.62
N MET A 146 18.79 -17.80 -19.86
CA MET A 146 18.08 -18.32 -21.05
C MET A 146 18.34 -17.53 -22.33
N GLY A 147 18.85 -16.29 -22.26
CA GLY A 147 19.21 -15.50 -23.44
C GLY A 147 20.61 -15.80 -24.02
N ARG A 148 21.28 -16.86 -23.54
CA ARG A 148 22.67 -17.20 -23.87
C ARG A 148 22.86 -18.62 -24.44
N SER A 149 21.77 -19.34 -24.72
CA SER A 149 21.79 -20.70 -25.30
C SER A 149 21.38 -20.69 -26.76
#